data_AF-A0A5F5XFH9-F1
#
_entry.id   AF-A0A5F5XFH9-F1
#
_cell.length_a   1.000
_cell.length_b   1.000
_cell.length_c   1.000
_cell.angle_alpha   90.00
_cell.angle_beta   90.00
_cell.angle_gamma   90.00
#
_symmetry.space_group_name_H-M   'P 1'
#
loop_
_entity.id
_entity.type
_entity.pdbx_description
1 polymer ?
#
loop_
_entity_poly.entity_id
_entity_poly.type
_entity_poly.pdbx_seq_one_letter_code
_entity_poly.pdbx_strand_id
1 'polypeptide(L)'
;MAPVSINELPENILLEVFTHVPARQLLLRCRLVCSLWRDLIDLVTLWKRKCLREGFITEDGDQPVADWKIFYFLHSLHRNLLRNPCAEEDMASWQIDSNGGDRWKVESLPGDHGTDFPDSRVKKYFVTSFGMCLKSQLVDLKAEGYGEELLDTFRPDIVVKDWFAARADCGCTYHIRVQLASADYIVLASFEPPPVTIDQWNNAKWTEVSYTFSDYPPGVRHILFQHGGKDTQFWAGWYGPRVTNSSIVISPKMTRNLAPCTALPETTEGAGVPRLQGTPESLGSYQHCRLPASSTREAEPMDPSWLGHPGDLTSPRHHFRNWWVKTPPPRPLLRATTELAVPGHGPTLLSVLGAQAE
;
A
#
# COMPACT_ATOMS: atom_id res chain seq x y z
N MET A 1 -23.29 20.50 45.85
CA MET A 1 -22.19 20.71 44.90
C MET A 1 -22.80 21.25 43.63
N ALA A 2 -22.41 22.45 43.19
CA ALA A 2 -22.82 22.94 41.87
C ALA A 2 -22.22 22.02 40.80
N PRO A 3 -22.97 21.64 39.76
CA PRO A 3 -22.41 20.85 38.67
C PRO A 3 -21.38 21.71 37.93
N VAL A 4 -20.10 21.39 38.11
CA VAL A 4 -19.01 22.03 37.35
C VAL A 4 -19.12 21.54 35.92
N SER A 5 -19.21 22.49 34.98
CA SER A 5 -19.23 22.16 33.56
C SER A 5 -17.82 21.79 33.11
N ILE A 6 -17.67 20.74 32.29
CA ILE A 6 -16.36 20.38 31.72
C ILE A 6 -15.71 21.55 30.97
N ASN A 7 -16.52 22.46 30.42
CA ASN A 7 -16.07 23.64 29.69
C ASN A 7 -15.46 24.73 30.60
N GLU A 8 -15.57 24.60 31.92
CA GLU A 8 -14.94 25.51 32.89
C GLU A 8 -13.51 25.06 33.25
N LEU A 9 -13.08 23.89 32.78
CA LEU A 9 -11.71 23.42 32.95
C LEU A 9 -10.74 24.27 32.12
N PRO A 10 -9.49 24.46 32.60
CA PRO A 10 -8.45 25.12 31.81
C PRO A 10 -8.24 24.43 30.46
N GLU A 11 -7.98 25.20 29.40
CA GLU A 11 -7.76 24.68 28.04
C GLU A 11 -6.70 23.58 27.98
N ASN A 12 -5.64 23.69 28.79
CA ASN A 12 -4.59 22.68 28.87
C ASN A 12 -5.10 21.31 29.35
N ILE A 13 -6.07 21.30 30.26
CA ILE A 13 -6.71 20.08 30.76
C ILE A 13 -7.67 19.52 29.71
N LEU A 14 -8.43 20.39 29.02
CA LEU A 14 -9.29 19.96 27.91
C LEU A 14 -8.48 19.34 26.76
N LEU A 15 -7.36 19.94 26.40
CA LEU A 15 -6.42 19.38 25.42
C LEU A 15 -5.92 18.01 25.86
N GLU A 16 -5.56 17.84 27.14
CA GLU A 16 -5.14 16.56 27.68
C GLU A 16 -6.26 15.52 27.62
N VAL A 17 -7.49 15.87 27.98
CA VAL A 17 -8.66 14.99 27.84
C VAL A 17 -8.84 14.57 26.37
N PHE A 18 -8.71 15.50 25.42
CA PHE A 18 -8.82 15.20 23.99
C PHE A 18 -7.68 14.31 23.47
N THR A 19 -6.48 14.30 24.09
CA THR A 19 -5.42 13.38 23.65
C THR A 19 -5.83 11.90 23.84
N HIS A 20 -6.70 11.61 24.80
CA HIS A 20 -7.21 10.27 25.08
C HIS A 20 -8.38 9.84 24.19
N VAL A 21 -9.04 10.78 23.50
CA VAL A 21 -10.17 10.47 22.62
C VAL A 21 -9.66 10.01 21.24
N PRO A 22 -10.24 8.96 20.62
CA PRO A 22 -9.88 8.55 19.27
C PRO A 22 -10.01 9.69 18.25
N ALA A 23 -9.00 9.88 17.40
CA ALA A 23 -8.93 11.03 16.49
C ALA A 23 -10.13 11.16 15.55
N ARG A 24 -10.68 10.03 15.06
CA ARG A 24 -11.91 10.04 14.25
C ARG A 24 -13.12 10.60 15.03
N GLN A 25 -13.23 10.30 16.32
CA GLN A 25 -14.32 10.81 17.15
C GLN A 25 -14.14 12.31 17.45
N LEU A 26 -12.90 12.76 17.63
CA LEU A 26 -12.60 14.18 17.79
C LEU A 26 -13.14 14.99 16.61
N LEU A 27 -12.81 14.59 15.38
CA LEU A 27 -13.20 15.32 14.17
C LEU A 27 -14.70 15.21 13.84
N LEU A 28 -15.30 14.03 14.00
CA LEU A 28 -16.68 13.78 13.56
C LEU A 28 -17.74 14.13 14.60
N ARG A 29 -17.39 14.12 15.90
CA ARG A 29 -18.36 14.29 16.99
C ARG A 29 -17.98 15.44 17.91
N CYS A 30 -16.78 15.41 18.50
CA CYS A 30 -16.38 16.40 19.51
C CYS A 30 -16.29 17.82 18.94
N ARG A 31 -15.85 17.95 17.68
CA ARG A 31 -15.76 19.23 16.96
C ARG A 31 -17.13 19.90 16.71
N LEU A 32 -18.23 19.16 16.83
CA LEU A 32 -19.60 19.65 16.66
C LEU A 32 -20.29 20.03 17.98
N VAL A 33 -19.66 19.78 19.14
CA VAL A 33 -20.28 20.00 20.45
C VAL A 33 -20.46 21.50 20.75
N CYS A 34 -19.40 22.29 20.61
CA CYS A 34 -19.42 23.75 20.77
C CYS A 34 -18.21 24.40 20.08
N SER A 35 -18.18 25.74 20.00
CA SER A 35 -17.06 26.49 19.41
C SER A 35 -15.74 26.25 20.15
N LEU A 36 -15.74 26.27 21.48
CA LEU A 36 -14.55 26.01 22.29
C LEU A 36 -13.88 24.67 21.93
N TRP A 37 -14.67 23.60 21.82
CA TRP A 37 -14.14 22.28 21.48
C TRP A 37 -13.61 22.24 20.05
N ARG A 38 -14.30 22.91 19.11
CA ARG A 38 -13.82 23.03 17.74
C ARG A 38 -12.46 23.71 17.67
N ASP A 39 -12.32 24.85 18.34
CA ASP A 39 -11.10 25.65 18.32
C ASP A 39 -9.94 24.88 18.94
N LEU A 40 -10.17 24.20 20.08
CA LEU A 40 -9.17 23.34 20.72
C LEU A 40 -8.80 22.11 19.88
N ILE A 41 -9.76 21.50 19.17
CA ILE A 41 -9.51 20.36 18.27
C ILE A 41 -8.76 20.80 17.01
N ASP A 42 -8.92 22.04 16.58
CA ASP A 42 -8.24 22.59 15.41
C ASP A 42 -6.83 23.11 15.73
N LEU A 43 -6.48 23.25 17.01
CA LEU A 43 -5.13 23.61 17.44
C LEU A 43 -4.09 22.54 17.09
N VAL A 44 -2.96 23.00 16.55
CA VAL A 44 -1.76 22.20 16.29
C VAL A 44 -1.25 21.48 17.55
N THR A 45 -1.34 22.14 18.70
CA THR A 45 -0.82 21.61 19.98
C THR A 45 -1.47 20.30 20.38
N LEU A 46 -2.77 20.10 20.09
CA LEU A 46 -3.47 18.86 20.38
C LEU A 46 -2.85 17.68 19.61
N TRP A 47 -2.70 17.84 18.30
CA TRP A 47 -2.21 16.80 17.41
C TRP A 47 -0.73 16.51 17.65
N LYS A 48 0.08 17.53 17.94
CA LYS A 48 1.48 17.36 18.35
C LYS A 48 1.58 16.52 19.65
N ARG A 49 0.75 16.81 20.66
CA ARG A 49 0.70 16.01 21.91
C ARG A 49 0.29 14.57 21.65
N LYS A 50 -0.71 14.33 20.79
CA LYS A 50 -1.11 12.98 20.40
C LYS A 50 0.02 12.23 19.69
N CYS A 51 0.72 12.88 18.76
CA CYS A 51 1.89 12.30 18.10
C CYS A 51 3.02 11.96 19.07
N LEU A 52 3.32 12.83 20.05
CA LEU A 52 4.32 12.54 21.10
C LEU A 52 3.91 11.35 21.97
N ARG A 53 2.65 11.33 22.42
CA ARG A 53 2.11 10.26 23.27
C ARG A 53 2.14 8.89 22.58
N GLU A 54 1.94 8.85 21.27
CA GLU A 54 1.95 7.62 20.47
C GLU A 54 3.35 7.30 19.90
N GLY A 55 4.37 8.13 20.18
CA GLY A 55 5.74 7.92 19.75
C GLY A 55 6.00 8.16 18.26
N PHE A 56 5.12 8.90 17.57
CA PHE A 56 5.29 9.24 16.15
C PHE A 56 6.35 10.32 15.92
N ILE A 57 6.56 11.18 16.92
CA ILE A 57 7.60 12.21 16.92
C ILE A 57 8.40 12.15 18.22
N THR A 58 9.66 12.58 18.16
CA THR A 58 10.50 12.85 19.32
C THR A 58 10.48 14.34 19.64
N GLU A 59 10.84 14.74 20.87
CA GLU A 59 10.84 16.14 21.31
C GLU A 59 11.73 17.04 20.43
N ASP A 60 12.81 16.48 19.84
CA ASP A 60 13.77 17.17 18.97
C ASP A 60 13.38 17.18 17.47
N GLY A 61 12.17 16.70 17.12
CA GLY A 61 11.73 16.56 15.73
C GLY A 61 11.29 17.88 15.08
N ASP A 62 12.23 18.63 14.50
CA ASP A 62 11.98 19.90 13.78
C ASP A 62 11.69 19.69 12.27
N GLN A 63 10.81 18.74 11.95
CA GLN A 63 10.39 18.56 10.56
C GLN A 63 9.16 19.44 10.28
N PRO A 64 9.15 20.27 9.22
CA PRO A 64 8.01 21.11 8.91
C PRO A 64 6.82 20.22 8.51
N VAL A 65 5.77 20.24 9.32
CA VAL A 65 4.53 19.51 9.08
C VAL A 65 3.48 20.50 8.58
N ALA A 66 3.00 20.32 7.35
CA ALA A 66 1.99 21.19 6.74
C ALA A 66 0.63 21.11 7.47
N ASP A 67 0.20 19.89 7.83
CA ASP A 67 -1.01 19.65 8.61
C ASP A 67 -0.78 18.51 9.62
N TRP A 68 -0.81 18.87 10.90
CA TRP A 68 -0.57 17.92 12.01
C TRP A 68 -1.67 16.88 12.18
N LYS A 69 -2.90 17.18 11.76
CA LYS A 69 -4.00 16.21 11.79
C LYS A 69 -3.71 15.10 10.82
N ILE A 70 -3.34 15.47 9.61
CA ILE A 70 -3.07 14.53 8.52
C ILE A 70 -1.82 13.74 8.80
N PHE A 71 -0.78 14.40 9.29
CA PHE A 71 0.43 13.73 9.75
C PHE A 71 0.11 12.66 10.79
N TYR A 72 -0.69 13.00 11.81
CA TYR A 72 -1.14 12.03 12.82
C TYR A 72 -1.93 10.87 12.18
N PHE A 73 -2.89 11.15 11.29
CA PHE A 73 -3.67 10.09 10.65
C PHE A 73 -2.81 9.17 9.78
N LEU A 74 -1.89 9.72 8.98
CA LEU A 74 -1.00 8.94 8.14
C LEU A 74 -0.07 8.04 8.98
N HIS A 75 0.48 8.57 10.08
CA HIS A 75 1.26 7.76 11.02
C HIS A 75 0.42 6.69 11.71
N SER A 76 -0.79 7.02 12.18
CA SER A 76 -1.69 6.06 12.84
C SER A 76 -2.15 4.93 11.92
N LEU A 77 -2.20 5.18 10.61
CA LEU A 77 -2.57 4.21 9.59
C LEU A 77 -1.35 3.52 8.96
N HIS A 78 -0.12 3.89 9.34
CA HIS A 78 1.10 3.41 8.71
C HIS A 78 1.32 1.92 8.96
N ARG A 79 1.03 1.10 7.95
CA ARG A 79 1.24 -0.35 7.94
C ARG A 79 1.39 -0.85 6.50
N ASN A 80 1.84 -2.10 6.35
CA ASN A 80 1.76 -2.78 5.06
C ASN A 80 0.28 -3.05 4.71
N LEU A 81 -0.14 -2.60 3.53
CA LEU A 81 -1.49 -2.83 3.01
C LEU A 81 -1.64 -4.18 2.31
N LEU A 82 -0.52 -4.84 1.97
CA LEU A 82 -0.55 -6.19 1.43
C LEU A 82 -0.74 -7.24 2.53
N ARG A 83 -1.67 -8.15 2.29
CA ARG A 83 -1.91 -9.34 3.13
C ARG A 83 -1.00 -10.48 2.71
N ASN A 84 -0.56 -11.26 3.70
CA ASN A 84 0.31 -12.43 3.50
C ASN A 84 1.53 -12.16 2.60
N PRO A 85 2.37 -11.15 2.90
CA PRO A 85 3.49 -10.76 2.03
C PRO A 85 4.64 -11.78 2.02
N CYS A 86 4.74 -12.62 3.07
CA CYS A 86 5.85 -13.57 3.27
C CYS A 86 5.42 -15.04 3.18
N ALA A 87 4.24 -15.35 2.62
CA ALA A 87 3.74 -16.72 2.46
C ALA A 87 3.53 -17.53 3.76
N GLU A 88 3.30 -16.84 4.89
CA GLU A 88 3.02 -17.53 6.16
C GLU A 88 1.68 -18.27 6.13
N GLU A 89 0.71 -17.74 5.37
CA GLU A 89 -0.62 -18.31 5.16
C GLU A 89 -0.72 -18.96 3.76
N ASP A 90 0.35 -19.61 3.31
CA ASP A 90 0.48 -20.19 1.97
C ASP A 90 0.10 -19.17 0.88
N MET A 91 -0.83 -19.50 -0.03
CA MET A 91 -1.32 -18.61 -1.09
C MET A 91 -2.56 -17.80 -0.68
N ALA A 92 -2.96 -17.81 0.60
CA ALA A 92 -4.14 -17.07 1.04
C ALA A 92 -3.98 -15.56 0.79
N SER A 93 -5.11 -14.89 0.52
CA SER A 93 -5.20 -13.46 0.19
C SER A 93 -4.57 -13.04 -1.16
N TRP A 94 -3.98 -13.96 -1.92
CA TRP A 94 -3.46 -13.69 -3.26
C TRP A 94 -4.39 -14.25 -4.33
N GLN A 95 -4.73 -13.43 -5.31
CA GLN A 95 -5.41 -13.88 -6.51
C GLN A 95 -4.36 -14.42 -7.48
N ILE A 96 -4.50 -15.69 -7.88
CA ILE A 96 -3.62 -16.29 -8.87
C ILE A 96 -4.11 -15.89 -10.26
N ASP A 97 -3.31 -15.11 -10.96
CA ASP A 97 -3.64 -14.60 -12.30
C ASP A 97 -3.19 -15.59 -13.39
N SER A 98 -2.02 -16.20 -13.18
CA SER A 98 -1.50 -17.28 -14.01
C SER A 98 -0.70 -18.26 -13.17
N ASN A 99 -0.73 -19.53 -13.56
CA ASN A 99 -0.18 -20.63 -12.77
C ASN A 99 0.44 -21.71 -13.66
N GLY A 100 1.38 -21.30 -14.52
CA GLY A 100 2.02 -22.18 -15.49
C GLY A 100 2.96 -23.22 -14.86
N GLY A 101 3.32 -24.24 -15.65
CA GLY A 101 4.20 -25.32 -15.22
C GLY A 101 3.67 -26.05 -13.98
N ASP A 102 4.55 -26.33 -13.02
CA ASP A 102 4.23 -26.96 -11.74
C ASP A 102 3.65 -25.97 -10.70
N ARG A 103 3.13 -24.83 -11.18
CA ARG A 103 2.39 -23.83 -10.40
C ARG A 103 3.25 -23.10 -9.37
N TRP A 104 2.64 -22.13 -8.69
CA TRP A 104 3.19 -21.51 -7.49
C TRP A 104 3.36 -22.54 -6.38
N LYS A 105 4.48 -22.43 -5.66
CA LYS A 105 4.72 -23.16 -4.41
C LYS A 105 5.25 -22.20 -3.35
N VAL A 106 5.03 -22.57 -2.10
CA VAL A 106 5.59 -21.90 -0.93
C VAL A 106 6.69 -22.77 -0.36
N GLU A 107 7.83 -22.16 -0.06
CA GLU A 107 9.00 -22.84 0.49
C GLU A 107 9.59 -22.01 1.65
N SER A 108 10.36 -22.68 2.51
CA SER A 108 11.04 -22.05 3.64
C SER A 108 12.44 -21.58 3.26
N LEU A 109 12.93 -20.54 3.93
CA LEU A 109 14.29 -20.02 3.78
C LEU A 109 15.30 -20.84 4.62
N PRO A 110 16.56 -21.00 4.13
CA PRO A 110 16.98 -20.73 2.76
C PRO A 110 16.47 -21.81 1.80
N GLY A 111 16.12 -21.39 0.59
CA GLY A 111 15.75 -22.32 -0.49
C GLY A 111 16.95 -23.03 -1.10
N ASP A 112 16.70 -24.15 -1.80
CA ASP A 112 17.74 -24.88 -2.53
C ASP A 112 18.52 -23.96 -3.48
N HIS A 113 19.86 -24.02 -3.47
CA HIS A 113 20.71 -23.12 -4.27
C HIS A 113 20.39 -21.61 -4.09
N GLY A 114 19.84 -21.24 -2.92
CA GLY A 114 19.53 -19.87 -2.53
C GLY A 114 20.48 -19.31 -1.48
N THR A 115 20.27 -18.04 -1.15
CA THR A 115 20.90 -17.38 0.01
C THR A 115 19.85 -17.02 1.06
N ASP A 116 20.29 -16.83 2.30
CA ASP A 116 19.43 -16.33 3.37
C ASP A 116 18.87 -14.94 3.05
N PHE A 117 17.67 -14.66 3.55
CA PHE A 117 17.07 -13.33 3.43
C PHE A 117 17.73 -12.37 4.44
N PRO A 118 17.97 -11.08 4.08
CA PRO A 118 18.63 -10.14 4.98
C PRO A 118 17.90 -9.91 6.32
N ASP A 119 16.57 -9.98 6.33
CA ASP A 119 15.77 -9.89 7.55
C ASP A 119 15.43 -11.28 8.10
N SER A 120 16.01 -11.62 9.26
CA SER A 120 15.79 -12.90 9.94
C SER A 120 14.32 -13.21 10.30
N ARG A 121 13.42 -12.21 10.28
CA ARG A 121 11.98 -12.40 10.55
C ARG A 121 11.23 -13.03 9.38
N VAL A 122 11.76 -12.92 8.16
CA VAL A 122 11.16 -13.53 6.97
C VAL A 122 11.58 -15.00 6.93
N LYS A 123 10.61 -15.92 6.92
CA LYS A 123 10.87 -17.37 7.00
C LYS A 123 10.49 -18.13 5.75
N LYS A 124 9.59 -17.60 4.92
CA LYS A 124 9.09 -18.26 3.72
C LYS A 124 9.11 -17.33 2.51
N TYR A 125 8.99 -17.91 1.33
CA TYR A 125 8.86 -17.21 0.07
C TYR A 125 7.93 -17.98 -0.88
N PHE A 126 7.43 -17.27 -1.89
CA PHE A 126 6.73 -17.85 -3.03
C PHE A 126 7.73 -18.15 -4.14
N VAL A 127 7.59 -19.28 -4.83
CA VAL A 127 8.43 -19.63 -5.98
C VAL A 127 7.58 -20.06 -7.17
N THR A 128 8.03 -19.64 -8.34
CA THR A 128 7.41 -19.91 -9.63
C THR A 128 8.06 -21.10 -10.34
N SER A 129 7.39 -21.59 -11.37
CA SER A 129 7.84 -22.74 -12.16
C SER A 129 8.41 -22.29 -13.52
N PHE A 130 8.49 -23.19 -14.49
CA PHE A 130 8.94 -22.94 -15.86
C PHE A 130 7.90 -22.25 -16.75
N GLY A 131 6.62 -22.37 -16.40
CA GLY A 131 5.54 -21.59 -17.00
C GLY A 131 5.36 -20.25 -16.31
N MET A 132 4.77 -19.27 -17.01
CA MET A 132 4.48 -17.96 -16.41
C MET A 132 3.52 -18.11 -15.23
N CYS A 133 3.96 -17.64 -14.07
CA CYS A 133 3.20 -17.60 -12.83
C CYS A 133 3.09 -16.14 -12.37
N LEU A 134 1.87 -15.63 -12.21
CA LEU A 134 1.58 -14.28 -11.73
C LEU A 134 0.52 -14.36 -10.64
N LYS A 135 0.67 -13.52 -9.62
CA LYS A 135 -0.33 -13.32 -8.59
C LYS A 135 -0.52 -11.84 -8.30
N SER A 136 -1.72 -11.48 -7.88
CA SER A 136 -2.08 -10.11 -7.58
C SER A 136 -2.88 -9.94 -6.29
N GLN A 137 -2.87 -8.71 -5.78
CA GLN A 137 -3.75 -8.27 -4.72
C GLN A 137 -4.23 -6.85 -5.04
N LEU A 138 -5.53 -6.64 -4.85
CA LEU A 138 -6.19 -5.35 -5.01
C LEU A 138 -6.45 -4.74 -3.63
N VAL A 139 -5.86 -3.58 -3.39
CA VAL A 139 -6.03 -2.82 -2.15
C VAL A 139 -7.09 -1.76 -2.36
N ASP A 140 -8.14 -1.77 -1.53
CA ASP A 140 -9.11 -0.68 -1.41
C ASP A 140 -8.63 0.31 -0.34
N LEU A 141 -8.20 1.50 -0.76
CA LEU A 141 -7.62 2.49 0.14
C LEU A 141 -8.65 3.06 1.11
N LYS A 142 -9.92 3.15 0.71
CA LYS A 142 -11.01 3.64 1.55
C LYS A 142 -11.32 2.64 2.65
N ALA A 143 -11.37 1.35 2.31
CA ALA A 143 -11.54 0.27 3.27
C ALA A 143 -10.36 0.18 4.27
N GLU A 144 -9.14 0.47 3.82
CA GLU A 144 -7.94 0.53 4.68
C GLU A 144 -7.87 1.80 5.56
N GLY A 145 -8.77 2.76 5.33
CA GLY A 145 -9.01 3.92 6.19
C GLY A 145 -8.56 5.26 5.61
N TYR A 146 -8.02 5.29 4.39
CA TYR A 146 -7.58 6.49 3.70
C TYR A 146 -8.76 7.16 3.00
N GLY A 147 -9.14 8.34 3.50
CA GLY A 147 -10.27 9.10 2.98
C GLY A 147 -10.02 9.67 1.59
N GLU A 148 -11.10 9.91 0.86
CA GLU A 148 -11.07 10.43 -0.52
C GLU A 148 -10.41 11.82 -0.59
N GLU A 149 -10.81 12.73 0.29
CA GLU A 149 -10.24 14.09 0.38
C GLU A 149 -8.73 14.05 0.71
N LEU A 150 -8.30 13.11 1.55
CA LEU A 150 -6.88 12.91 1.86
C LEU A 150 -6.10 12.51 0.60
N LEU A 151 -6.63 11.55 -0.15
CA LEU A 151 -5.98 11.03 -1.36
C LEU A 151 -6.03 12.02 -2.52
N ASP A 152 -7.06 12.86 -2.62
CA ASP A 152 -7.23 13.80 -3.73
C ASP A 152 -6.46 15.11 -3.49
N THR A 153 -6.48 15.62 -2.27
CA THR A 153 -5.86 16.90 -1.90
C THR A 153 -4.40 16.71 -1.52
N PHE A 154 -4.12 15.82 -0.56
CA PHE A 154 -2.79 15.70 0.05
C PHE A 154 -1.88 14.75 -0.70
N ARG A 155 -2.44 13.74 -1.37
CA ARG A 155 -1.71 12.80 -2.23
C ARG A 155 -0.41 12.29 -1.58
N PRO A 156 -0.50 11.67 -0.39
CA PRO A 156 0.67 11.18 0.33
C PRO A 156 1.44 10.15 -0.51
N ASP A 157 2.76 10.12 -0.36
CA ASP A 157 3.62 9.22 -1.14
C ASP A 157 3.22 7.75 -0.91
N ILE A 158 2.99 6.99 -1.99
CA ILE A 158 2.68 5.56 -1.92
C ILE A 158 3.96 4.81 -2.25
N VAL A 159 4.55 4.19 -1.23
CA VAL A 159 5.81 3.45 -1.33
C VAL A 159 5.51 1.98 -1.54
N VAL A 160 6.09 1.42 -2.61
CA VAL A 160 5.93 0.03 -2.99
C VAL A 160 7.29 -0.64 -2.96
N LYS A 161 7.37 -1.80 -2.33
CA LYS A 161 8.58 -2.62 -2.28
C LYS A 161 8.26 -4.07 -2.58
N ASP A 162 9.20 -4.74 -3.22
CA ASP A 162 9.17 -6.18 -3.39
C ASP A 162 10.59 -6.74 -3.36
N TRP A 163 10.72 -8.01 -3.02
CA TRP A 163 12.00 -8.71 -3.03
C TRP A 163 11.93 -9.93 -3.91
N PHE A 164 12.95 -10.11 -4.76
CA PHE A 164 13.06 -11.29 -5.60
C PHE A 164 14.47 -11.86 -5.63
N ALA A 165 14.58 -13.16 -5.91
CA ALA A 165 15.84 -13.87 -6.09
C ALA A 165 15.68 -15.00 -7.11
N ALA A 166 16.77 -15.30 -7.82
CA ALA A 166 16.90 -16.52 -8.60
C ALA A 166 17.56 -17.62 -7.77
N ARG A 167 17.54 -18.85 -8.28
CA ARG A 167 18.45 -19.91 -7.81
C ARG A 167 19.83 -19.71 -8.44
N ALA A 168 20.90 -20.14 -7.77
CA ALA A 168 22.25 -20.06 -8.34
C ALA A 168 22.40 -20.95 -9.57
N ASP A 169 21.73 -22.10 -9.59
CA ASP A 169 21.82 -23.13 -10.64
C ASP A 169 20.80 -22.96 -11.79
N CYS A 170 19.98 -21.91 -11.79
CA CYS A 170 19.02 -21.66 -12.86
C CYS A 170 18.75 -20.16 -13.07
N GLY A 171 18.68 -19.76 -14.34
CA GLY A 171 18.23 -18.42 -14.70
C GLY A 171 16.70 -18.28 -14.62
N CYS A 172 16.22 -17.05 -14.45
CA CYS A 172 14.79 -16.78 -14.34
C CYS A 172 14.45 -15.34 -14.77
N THR A 173 13.19 -15.09 -15.14
CA THR A 173 12.69 -13.75 -15.46
C THR A 173 11.61 -13.33 -14.48
N TYR A 174 11.85 -12.23 -13.77
CA TYR A 174 10.95 -11.59 -12.82
C TYR A 174 10.17 -10.42 -13.44
N HIS A 175 8.90 -10.29 -13.04
CA HIS A 175 7.97 -9.27 -13.49
C HIS A 175 7.28 -8.63 -12.29
N ILE A 176 7.10 -7.31 -12.33
CA ILE A 176 6.27 -6.56 -11.38
C ILE A 176 5.46 -5.51 -12.13
N ARG A 177 4.22 -5.33 -11.67
CA ARG A 177 3.28 -4.33 -12.16
C ARG A 177 2.52 -3.78 -10.97
N VAL A 178 2.52 -2.46 -10.83
CA VAL A 178 1.74 -1.78 -9.80
C VAL A 178 0.96 -0.64 -10.44
N GLN A 179 -0.35 -0.58 -10.18
CA GLN A 179 -1.23 0.40 -10.80
C GLN A 179 -2.07 1.11 -9.75
N LEU A 180 -2.09 2.44 -9.82
CA LEU A 180 -3.04 3.27 -9.10
C LEU A 180 -4.28 3.42 -9.97
N ALA A 181 -5.45 3.10 -9.44
CA ALA A 181 -6.69 3.12 -10.19
C ALA A 181 -7.79 3.93 -9.49
N SER A 182 -8.70 4.47 -10.29
CA SER A 182 -9.86 5.23 -9.82
C SER A 182 -10.94 4.33 -9.18
N ALA A 183 -12.02 4.94 -8.69
CA ALA A 183 -13.21 4.22 -8.22
C ALA A 183 -13.79 3.28 -9.30
N ASP A 184 -13.72 3.67 -10.58
CA ASP A 184 -14.21 2.90 -11.73
C ASP A 184 -13.16 1.93 -12.30
N TYR A 185 -12.07 1.68 -11.55
CA TYR A 185 -10.93 0.85 -11.97
C TYR A 185 -10.21 1.34 -13.23
N ILE A 186 -10.24 2.66 -13.49
CA ILE A 186 -9.45 3.28 -14.56
C ILE A 186 -8.04 3.54 -14.03
N VAL A 187 -7.02 3.06 -14.74
CA VAL A 187 -5.63 3.27 -14.37
C VAL A 187 -5.26 4.75 -14.50
N LEU A 188 -4.78 5.34 -13.42
CA LEU A 188 -4.35 6.74 -13.33
C LEU A 188 -2.83 6.87 -13.36
N ALA A 189 -2.11 5.89 -12.80
CA ALA A 189 -0.66 5.81 -12.85
C ALA A 189 -0.21 4.34 -12.78
N SER A 190 0.94 4.03 -13.36
CA SER A 190 1.47 2.66 -13.38
C SER A 190 2.99 2.63 -13.23
N PHE A 191 3.47 1.64 -12.50
CA PHE A 191 4.86 1.23 -12.43
C PHE A 191 4.98 -0.17 -13.01
N GLU A 192 5.58 -0.25 -14.20
CA GLU A 192 5.74 -1.49 -14.99
C GLU A 192 7.14 -1.49 -15.61
N PRO A 193 8.20 -1.73 -14.82
CA PRO A 193 9.55 -1.79 -15.36
C PRO A 193 9.68 -2.97 -16.32
N PRO A 194 10.64 -2.93 -17.26
CA PRO A 194 10.95 -4.08 -18.11
C PRO A 194 11.25 -5.33 -17.25
N PRO A 195 10.90 -6.54 -17.72
CA PRO A 195 11.19 -7.76 -17.00
C PRO A 195 12.68 -7.91 -16.69
N VAL A 196 13.00 -8.32 -15.47
CA VAL A 196 14.39 -8.52 -15.05
C VAL A 196 14.75 -9.98 -15.27
N THR A 197 15.70 -10.25 -16.16
CA THR A 197 16.23 -11.60 -16.39
C THR A 197 17.55 -11.77 -15.66
N ILE A 198 17.66 -12.83 -14.88
CA ILE A 198 18.87 -13.25 -14.18
C ILE A 198 19.37 -14.52 -14.87
N ASP A 199 20.65 -14.55 -15.21
CA ASP A 199 21.29 -15.70 -15.85
C ASP A 199 21.57 -16.84 -14.87
N GLN A 200 21.77 -18.04 -15.41
CA GLN A 200 22.26 -19.18 -14.63
C GLN A 200 23.67 -18.91 -14.09
N TRP A 201 24.05 -19.58 -13.00
CA TRP A 201 25.34 -19.41 -12.31
C TRP A 201 25.49 -18.01 -11.71
N ASN A 202 24.39 -17.48 -11.19
CA ASN A 202 24.33 -16.23 -10.45
C ASN A 202 24.63 -16.44 -8.95
N ASN A 203 24.71 -15.35 -8.19
CA ASN A 203 25.01 -15.36 -6.76
C ASN A 203 23.79 -15.65 -5.85
N ALA A 204 22.61 -15.91 -6.43
CA ALA A 204 21.33 -16.15 -5.76
C ALA A 204 20.96 -15.09 -4.70
N LYS A 205 21.40 -13.84 -4.92
CA LYS A 205 21.19 -12.74 -3.97
C LYS A 205 19.79 -12.16 -4.08
N TRP A 206 19.15 -11.97 -2.94
CA TRP A 206 17.91 -11.21 -2.81
C TRP A 206 18.11 -9.75 -3.23
N THR A 207 17.26 -9.29 -4.15
CA THR A 207 17.27 -7.93 -4.69
C THR A 207 15.96 -7.23 -4.34
N GLU A 208 16.06 -6.05 -3.73
CA GLU A 208 14.89 -5.18 -3.47
C GLU A 208 14.56 -4.35 -4.71
N VAL A 209 13.28 -4.33 -5.08
CA VAL A 209 12.71 -3.31 -5.96
C VAL A 209 11.93 -2.35 -5.08
N SER A 210 12.19 -1.05 -5.22
CA SER A 210 11.48 0.00 -4.50
C SER A 210 11.04 1.08 -5.49
N TYR A 211 9.77 1.47 -5.40
CA TYR A 211 9.21 2.55 -6.20
C TYR A 211 8.24 3.38 -5.36
N THR A 212 8.25 4.70 -5.55
CA THR A 212 7.37 5.62 -4.84
C THR A 212 6.53 6.38 -5.85
N PHE A 213 5.21 6.26 -5.74
CA PHE A 213 4.30 7.16 -6.43
C PHE A 213 4.18 8.45 -5.62
N SER A 214 4.72 9.53 -6.17
CA SER A 214 4.56 10.89 -5.68
C SER A 214 3.77 11.71 -6.70
N ASP A 215 3.06 12.73 -6.24
CA ASP A 215 2.34 13.68 -7.12
C ASP A 215 1.38 13.01 -8.14
N TYR A 216 0.80 11.86 -7.79
CA TYR A 216 -0.14 11.15 -8.66
C TYR A 216 -1.42 11.98 -8.91
N PRO A 217 -2.18 11.69 -9.98
CA PRO A 217 -3.45 12.37 -10.22
C PRO A 217 -4.45 12.16 -9.08
N PRO A 218 -5.33 13.14 -8.78
CA PRO A 218 -6.44 12.90 -7.88
C PRO A 218 -7.37 11.81 -8.40
N GLY A 219 -8.16 11.21 -7.52
CA GLY A 219 -9.12 10.17 -7.84
C GLY A 219 -8.63 8.75 -7.59
N VAL A 220 -7.41 8.55 -7.07
CA VAL A 220 -6.90 7.21 -6.71
C VAL A 220 -7.73 6.62 -5.58
N ARG A 221 -8.23 5.40 -5.77
CA ARG A 221 -9.03 4.64 -4.79
C ARG A 221 -8.53 3.22 -4.58
N HIS A 222 -7.89 2.66 -5.60
CA HIS A 222 -7.41 1.29 -5.58
C HIS A 222 -5.94 1.22 -5.97
N ILE A 223 -5.25 0.22 -5.43
CA ILE A 223 -3.89 -0.15 -5.85
C ILE A 223 -3.90 -1.62 -6.25
N LEU A 224 -3.60 -1.91 -7.51
CA LEU A 224 -3.32 -3.28 -7.95
C LEU A 224 -1.83 -3.52 -7.87
N PHE A 225 -1.43 -4.55 -7.12
CA PHE A 225 -0.07 -5.06 -7.09
C PHE A 225 -0.06 -6.44 -7.71
N GLN A 226 0.79 -6.66 -8.71
CA GLN A 226 0.97 -7.92 -9.39
C GLN A 226 2.46 -8.19 -9.58
N HIS A 227 2.87 -9.43 -9.35
CA HIS A 227 4.24 -9.85 -9.61
C HIS A 227 4.33 -11.35 -9.91
N GLY A 228 5.50 -11.78 -10.36
CA GLY A 228 5.83 -13.17 -10.56
C GLY A 228 6.85 -13.35 -11.68
N GLY A 229 6.73 -14.43 -12.44
CA GLY A 229 7.67 -14.75 -13.50
C GLY A 229 7.73 -16.22 -13.84
N LYS A 230 8.85 -16.62 -14.42
CA LYS A 230 9.14 -17.99 -14.85
C LYS A 230 10.65 -18.24 -14.90
N ASP A 231 11.05 -19.50 -14.99
CA ASP A 231 12.44 -19.87 -15.30
C ASP A 231 12.83 -19.53 -16.74
N THR A 232 14.13 -19.66 -17.06
CA THR A 232 14.63 -19.55 -18.44
C THR A 232 15.06 -20.88 -19.06
N GLN A 233 15.15 -21.94 -18.25
CA GLN A 233 15.68 -23.26 -18.67
C GLN A 233 14.60 -24.28 -19.02
N PHE A 234 13.32 -23.97 -18.77
CA PHE A 234 12.19 -24.87 -18.93
C PHE A 234 12.33 -26.18 -18.16
N TRP A 235 12.85 -26.12 -16.93
CA TRP A 235 13.04 -27.29 -16.08
C TRP A 235 11.81 -27.56 -15.24
N ALA A 236 11.33 -28.81 -15.25
CA ALA A 236 10.24 -29.24 -14.40
C ALA A 236 10.60 -29.01 -12.92
N GLY A 237 9.68 -28.44 -12.14
CA GLY A 237 9.86 -28.03 -10.76
C GLY A 237 9.78 -26.50 -10.57
N TRP A 238 10.43 -26.02 -9.51
CA TRP A 238 10.36 -24.63 -9.05
C TRP A 238 11.71 -23.94 -9.23
N TYR A 239 11.98 -23.59 -10.48
CA TYR A 239 13.24 -22.96 -10.92
C TYR A 239 13.07 -21.49 -11.34
N GLY A 240 11.85 -20.95 -11.28
CA GLY A 240 11.58 -19.55 -11.59
C GLY A 240 11.96 -18.59 -10.46
N PRO A 241 11.66 -17.28 -10.58
CA PRO A 241 11.93 -16.33 -9.51
C PRO A 241 11.22 -16.71 -8.21
N ARG A 242 11.92 -16.47 -7.11
CA ARG A 242 11.43 -16.45 -5.74
C ARG A 242 11.04 -15.03 -5.38
N VAL A 243 9.90 -14.84 -4.74
CA VAL A 243 9.42 -13.52 -4.30
C VAL A 243 8.90 -13.58 -2.87
N THR A 244 9.17 -12.54 -2.07
CA THR A 244 8.71 -12.44 -0.68
C THR A 244 8.78 -11.00 -0.16
N ASN A 245 8.29 -10.76 1.05
CA ASN A 245 8.39 -9.49 1.76
C ASN A 245 7.87 -8.27 0.95
N SER A 246 6.83 -8.50 0.14
CA SER A 246 6.17 -7.47 -0.63
C SER A 246 5.48 -6.46 0.29
N SER A 247 5.54 -5.17 -0.02
CA SER A 247 4.82 -4.17 0.76
C SER A 247 4.31 -2.99 -0.05
N ILE A 248 3.18 -2.46 0.40
CA ILE A 248 2.64 -1.18 -0.02
C ILE A 248 2.35 -0.39 1.25
N VAL A 249 2.93 0.80 1.37
CA VAL A 249 2.80 1.65 2.54
C VAL A 249 2.54 3.07 2.09
N ILE A 250 1.57 3.72 2.71
CA ILE A 250 1.34 5.16 2.51
C ILE A 250 2.20 5.92 3.51
N SER A 251 3.15 6.68 2.98
CA SER A 251 4.12 7.44 3.76
C SER A 251 3.49 8.70 4.35
N PRO A 252 3.80 9.05 5.61
CA PRO A 252 3.46 10.34 6.20
C PRO A 252 4.28 11.49 5.61
N LYS A 253 5.39 11.19 4.91
CA LYS A 253 6.22 12.17 4.22
C LYS A 253 5.60 12.51 2.87
N MET A 254 5.65 13.78 2.52
CA MET A 254 5.35 14.28 1.19
C MET A 254 6.63 14.85 0.59
N THR A 255 6.96 14.44 -0.62
CA THR A 255 8.03 15.08 -1.39
C THR A 255 7.60 16.46 -1.92
N ARG A 256 6.29 16.75 -1.91
CA ARG A 256 5.72 18.03 -2.33
C ARG A 256 5.71 19.04 -1.17
N ASN A 257 6.39 20.18 -1.35
CA ASN A 257 6.08 21.39 -0.59
C ASN A 257 4.72 21.92 -1.08
N LEU A 258 3.67 21.78 -0.28
CA LEU A 258 2.44 22.52 -0.50
C LEU A 258 2.77 24.01 -0.30
N ALA A 259 2.77 24.79 -1.38
CA ALA A 259 2.75 26.25 -1.23
C ALA A 259 1.52 26.62 -0.37
N PRO A 260 1.65 27.54 0.60
CA PRO A 260 0.51 27.99 1.39
C PRO A 260 -0.60 28.46 0.44
N CYS A 261 -1.85 28.11 0.72
CA CYS A 261 -2.98 28.74 0.04
C CYS A 261 -2.85 30.25 0.19
N THR A 262 -2.45 30.93 -0.89
CA THR A 262 -2.35 32.38 -0.91
C THR A 262 -3.75 32.94 -0.71
N ALA A 263 -3.96 33.63 0.40
CA ALA A 263 -5.09 34.53 0.55
C ALA A 263 -5.13 35.47 -0.67
N LEU A 264 -6.32 35.67 -1.23
CA LEU A 264 -6.53 36.59 -2.36
C LEU A 264 -5.90 37.94 -2.05
N PRO A 265 -5.02 38.49 -2.91
CA PRO A 265 -4.50 39.82 -2.70
C PRO A 265 -5.60 40.85 -2.98
N GLU A 266 -5.84 41.70 -1.98
CA GLU A 266 -6.60 42.92 -2.13
C GLU A 266 -6.01 43.78 -3.25
N THR A 267 -6.88 44.28 -4.11
CA THR A 267 -6.60 45.27 -5.13
C THR A 267 -5.99 46.53 -4.51
N THR A 268 -4.81 46.94 -4.99
CA THR A 268 -4.43 48.35 -4.98
C THR A 268 -3.56 48.66 -6.19
N GLU A 269 -4.03 49.63 -6.99
CA GLU A 269 -3.34 50.21 -8.15
C GLU A 269 -2.06 50.94 -7.74
N GLY A 270 -1.07 50.97 -8.64
CA GLY A 270 0.10 51.85 -8.50
C GLY A 270 1.15 51.61 -9.58
N ALA A 271 1.20 52.52 -10.55
CA ALA A 271 2.09 52.53 -11.70
C ALA A 271 3.60 52.61 -11.36
N GLY A 272 4.44 52.06 -12.23
CA GLY A 272 5.88 52.36 -12.24
C GLY A 272 6.74 51.36 -13.03
N VAL A 273 7.09 51.69 -14.27
CA VAL A 273 8.14 51.03 -15.06
C VAL A 273 9.49 51.66 -14.68
N PRO A 274 10.58 50.89 -14.49
CA PRO A 274 11.70 51.04 -15.43
C PRO A 274 12.44 49.73 -15.79
N ARG A 275 12.95 49.71 -17.03
CA ARG A 275 14.01 48.84 -17.54
C ARG A 275 15.35 49.19 -16.89
N LEU A 276 16.23 48.20 -16.63
CA LEU A 276 17.55 48.06 -17.29
C LEU A 276 18.34 46.82 -16.80
N GLN A 277 18.84 46.09 -17.81
CA GLN A 277 20.03 45.23 -17.96
C GLN A 277 20.88 44.80 -16.74
N GLY A 278 21.22 43.50 -16.74
CA GLY A 278 22.40 42.94 -16.07
C GLY A 278 22.37 41.40 -15.97
N THR A 279 23.20 40.73 -16.77
CA THR A 279 23.66 39.33 -16.60
C THR A 279 25.19 39.34 -16.68
N PRO A 280 25.92 38.26 -16.32
CA PRO A 280 25.55 36.99 -15.68
C PRO A 280 26.45 36.67 -14.46
N GLU A 281 26.16 35.60 -13.70
CA GLU A 281 27.17 34.58 -13.31
C GLU A 281 26.67 33.52 -12.30
N SER A 282 27.29 32.34 -12.45
CA SER A 282 27.32 31.15 -11.58
C SER A 282 26.20 30.11 -11.74
N LEU A 283 26.52 29.12 -12.59
CA LEU A 283 25.92 27.79 -12.60
C LEU A 283 26.24 27.07 -11.29
N GLY A 284 25.20 26.72 -10.54
CA GLY A 284 25.24 25.69 -9.49
C GLY A 284 24.97 24.31 -10.10
N SER A 285 25.84 23.37 -9.79
CA SER A 285 25.94 22.00 -10.27
C SER A 285 24.68 21.13 -10.10
N TYR A 286 24.21 20.52 -11.20
CA TYR A 286 23.33 19.35 -11.20
C TYR A 286 24.15 18.09 -10.92
N GLN A 287 23.80 17.33 -9.87
CA GLN A 287 24.37 16.01 -9.62
C GLN A 287 23.58 14.95 -10.39
N HIS A 288 24.26 14.32 -11.35
CA HIS A 288 23.83 13.14 -12.10
C HIS A 288 23.84 11.89 -11.21
N CYS A 289 22.77 11.10 -11.28
CA CYS A 289 22.76 9.70 -10.86
C CYS A 289 23.64 8.88 -11.82
N ARG A 290 24.66 8.20 -11.28
CA ARG A 290 25.54 7.29 -12.01
C ARG A 290 24.90 5.89 -12.09
N LEU A 291 24.68 5.41 -13.31
CA LEU A 291 24.60 3.98 -13.63
C LEU A 291 25.96 3.56 -14.23
N PRO A 292 26.49 2.36 -13.94
CA PRO A 292 27.74 1.92 -14.55
C PRO A 292 27.51 1.52 -16.01
N ALA A 293 28.32 2.08 -16.90
CA ALA A 293 28.37 1.75 -18.32
C ALA A 293 28.95 0.35 -18.52
N SER A 294 28.22 -0.52 -19.21
CA SER A 294 28.73 -1.79 -19.73
C SER A 294 29.22 -1.62 -21.17
N SER A 295 30.41 -2.15 -21.40
CA SER A 295 31.18 -2.21 -22.65
C SER A 295 30.34 -2.56 -23.89
N THR A 296 30.49 -1.75 -24.94
CA THR A 296 30.14 -2.08 -26.32
C THR A 296 30.96 -3.28 -26.81
N ARG A 297 30.29 -4.29 -27.34
CA ARG A 297 30.86 -5.26 -28.28
C ARG A 297 29.85 -5.53 -29.38
N GLU A 298 30.39 -5.59 -30.59
CA GLU A 298 29.74 -5.58 -31.90
C GLU A 298 28.73 -6.72 -32.06
N ALA A 299 27.60 -6.42 -32.71
CA ALA A 299 26.60 -7.38 -33.14
C ALA A 299 26.84 -7.75 -34.61
N GLU A 300 27.10 -9.03 -34.87
CA GLU A 300 27.02 -9.66 -36.20
C GLU A 300 25.55 -10.07 -36.49
N PRO A 301 25.11 -10.08 -37.76
CA PRO A 301 23.70 -10.11 -38.11
C PRO A 301 23.12 -11.54 -38.09
N MET A 302 21.93 -11.71 -37.53
CA MET A 302 21.13 -12.94 -37.61
C MET A 302 19.93 -12.77 -38.55
N ASP A 303 19.68 -13.85 -39.27
CA ASP A 303 18.81 -14.09 -40.42
C ASP A 303 17.30 -13.79 -40.20
N PRO A 304 16.60 -13.06 -41.09
CA PRO A 304 15.19 -12.74 -40.94
C PRO A 304 14.31 -13.79 -41.62
N SER A 305 13.93 -14.84 -40.89
CA SER A 305 12.96 -15.84 -41.37
C SER A 305 11.66 -15.90 -40.54
N TRP A 306 11.12 -14.74 -40.14
CA TRP A 306 9.72 -14.64 -39.69
C TRP A 306 9.12 -13.27 -40.05
N LEU A 307 8.93 -13.02 -41.35
CA LEU A 307 8.07 -11.95 -41.84
C LEU A 307 6.73 -12.56 -42.30
N GLY A 308 5.78 -12.62 -41.38
CA GLY A 308 4.35 -12.71 -41.72
C GLY A 308 3.82 -11.30 -41.96
N HIS A 309 3.24 -11.06 -43.14
CA HIS A 309 2.71 -9.77 -43.58
C HIS A 309 1.52 -9.24 -42.74
N PRO A 310 1.25 -7.92 -42.81
CA PRO A 310 0.46 -7.18 -41.83
C PRO A 310 -1.03 -7.13 -42.18
N GLY A 311 -1.89 -7.17 -41.17
CA GLY A 311 -3.32 -6.95 -41.29
C GLY A 311 -3.90 -6.29 -40.04
N ASP A 312 -4.36 -5.04 -40.23
CA ASP A 312 -5.28 -4.24 -39.43
C ASP A 312 -5.00 -3.91 -37.95
N LEU A 313 -4.43 -2.71 -37.78
CA LEU A 313 -4.49 -1.88 -36.59
C LEU A 313 -5.89 -1.25 -36.43
N THR A 314 -6.68 -1.73 -35.47
CA THR A 314 -7.73 -0.91 -34.83
C THR A 314 -7.76 -1.12 -33.31
N SER A 315 -7.30 -0.08 -32.59
CA SER A 315 -7.72 0.40 -31.25
C SER A 315 -7.86 -0.60 -30.06
N PRO A 316 -6.97 -0.55 -29.04
CA PRO A 316 -7.17 -1.27 -27.78
C PRO A 316 -7.81 -0.35 -26.72
N ARG A 317 -9.13 -0.12 -26.78
CA ARG A 317 -9.89 0.54 -25.68
C ARG A 317 -10.85 -0.38 -24.94
N HIS A 318 -11.03 -1.63 -25.35
CA HIS A 318 -12.08 -2.49 -24.79
C HIS A 318 -11.62 -3.76 -24.04
N HIS A 319 -10.34 -4.12 -24.05
CA HIS A 319 -9.88 -5.34 -23.36
C HIS A 319 -9.53 -5.17 -21.86
N PHE A 320 -9.32 -3.95 -21.37
CA PHE A 320 -8.92 -3.73 -19.97
C PHE A 320 -10.07 -3.82 -18.96
N ARG A 321 -11.32 -3.54 -19.36
CA ARG A 321 -12.47 -3.52 -18.43
C ARG A 321 -12.87 -4.91 -17.94
N ASN A 322 -12.58 -5.96 -18.71
CA ASN A 322 -13.03 -7.33 -18.41
C ASN A 322 -12.15 -8.07 -17.39
N TRP A 323 -10.98 -7.54 -17.03
CA TRP A 323 -10.13 -8.14 -15.99
C TRP A 323 -10.61 -7.79 -14.57
N TRP A 324 -11.15 -6.59 -14.37
CA TRP A 324 -11.53 -6.05 -13.05
C TRP A 324 -12.90 -6.52 -12.53
N VAL A 325 -13.80 -6.98 -13.41
CA VAL A 325 -15.22 -7.22 -13.08
C VAL A 325 -15.48 -8.60 -12.46
N LYS A 326 -14.45 -9.40 -12.16
CA LYS A 326 -14.63 -10.78 -11.66
C LYS A 326 -14.76 -10.95 -10.14
N THR A 327 -14.73 -9.89 -9.34
CA THR A 327 -14.85 -9.98 -7.88
C THR A 327 -16.10 -9.24 -7.36
N PRO A 328 -17.12 -9.95 -6.84
CA PRO A 328 -18.18 -9.30 -6.07
C PRO A 328 -17.66 -8.90 -4.68
N PRO A 329 -18.16 -7.80 -4.07
CA PRO A 329 -17.74 -7.36 -2.75
C PRO A 329 -18.13 -8.38 -1.66
N PRO A 330 -17.34 -8.53 -0.59
CA PRO A 330 -17.68 -9.42 0.52
C PRO A 330 -18.93 -8.90 1.24
N ARG A 331 -19.92 -9.77 1.42
CA ARG A 331 -21.10 -9.48 2.26
C ARG A 331 -20.70 -9.42 3.74
N PRO A 332 -21.29 -8.52 4.54
CA PRO A 332 -21.01 -8.49 5.98
C PRO A 332 -21.53 -9.77 6.65
N LEU A 333 -20.67 -10.46 7.40
CA LEU A 333 -21.08 -11.55 8.29
C LEU A 333 -21.92 -10.97 9.44
N LEU A 334 -23.22 -11.24 9.43
CA LEU A 334 -24.10 -11.05 10.58
C LEU A 334 -23.64 -11.98 11.71
N ARG A 335 -23.18 -11.40 12.82
CA ARG A 335 -22.98 -12.10 14.09
C ARG A 335 -24.31 -12.66 14.57
N ALA A 336 -24.43 -13.99 14.61
CA ALA A 336 -25.49 -14.66 15.34
C ALA A 336 -25.23 -14.52 16.86
N THR A 337 -26.13 -13.83 17.56
CA THR A 337 -26.23 -13.83 19.02
C THR A 337 -26.97 -15.09 19.45
N THR A 338 -26.28 -15.99 20.15
CA THR A 338 -26.89 -17.15 20.80
C THR A 338 -27.48 -16.71 22.14
N GLU A 339 -28.80 -16.67 22.26
CA GLU A 339 -29.49 -16.52 23.55
C GLU A 339 -29.43 -17.82 24.36
N LEU A 340 -29.04 -17.69 25.63
CA LEU A 340 -29.11 -18.73 26.65
C LEU A 340 -30.56 -18.95 27.09
N ALA A 341 -31.08 -20.16 26.90
CA ALA A 341 -32.35 -20.59 27.48
C ALA A 341 -32.12 -21.28 28.84
N VAL A 342 -32.74 -20.72 29.89
CA VAL A 342 -32.86 -21.29 31.23
C VAL A 342 -34.06 -22.25 31.26
N PRO A 343 -33.98 -23.46 31.84
CA PRO A 343 -35.17 -24.28 32.06
C PRO A 343 -35.75 -24.06 33.47
N GLY A 344 -37.01 -23.65 33.50
CA GLY A 344 -37.84 -23.50 34.70
C GLY A 344 -38.52 -24.80 35.14
N HIS A 345 -38.79 -24.86 36.45
CA HIS A 345 -39.45 -25.92 37.20
C HIS A 345 -40.92 -26.19 36.82
N GLY A 346 -41.27 -27.49 36.71
CA GLY A 346 -42.53 -28.15 37.16
C GLY A 346 -43.86 -27.74 36.50
N PRO A 347 -44.97 -28.52 36.65
CA PRO A 347 -45.22 -29.53 37.70
C PRO A 347 -45.80 -30.90 37.26
N THR A 348 -45.55 -31.88 38.13
CA THR A 348 -46.35 -33.02 38.62
C THR A 348 -47.61 -33.49 37.88
N LEU A 349 -47.65 -34.79 37.53
CA LEU A 349 -48.86 -35.62 37.62
C LEU A 349 -48.56 -37.13 37.83
N LEU A 350 -49.13 -37.62 38.92
CA LEU A 350 -49.37 -38.95 39.47
C LEU A 350 -49.34 -40.22 38.58
N SER A 351 -48.59 -41.21 39.08
CA SER A 351 -48.89 -42.64 39.32
C SER A 351 -49.68 -43.47 38.29
N VAL A 352 -49.08 -44.58 37.82
CA VAL A 352 -49.66 -45.94 37.85
C VAL A 352 -48.52 -46.98 37.95
N LEU A 353 -48.65 -47.88 38.93
CA LEU A 353 -47.89 -49.12 39.14
C LEU A 353 -48.37 -50.23 38.18
N GLY A 354 -47.48 -51.14 37.77
CA GLY A 354 -47.88 -52.54 37.56
C GLY A 354 -47.27 -53.31 36.39
N ALA A 355 -46.29 -54.16 36.72
CA ALA A 355 -46.19 -55.59 36.40
C ALA A 355 -45.90 -56.12 34.96
N GLN A 356 -44.88 -57.02 34.93
CA GLN A 356 -44.72 -58.25 34.13
C GLN A 356 -44.56 -58.12 32.60
N ALA A 357 -43.91 -59.02 31.86
CA ALA A 357 -42.94 -60.09 32.07
C ALA A 357 -42.53 -60.55 30.66
N GLU A 358 -41.24 -60.81 30.44
CA GLU A 358 -40.57 -61.81 29.57
C GLU A 358 -39.21 -61.30 29.09
#